data_AF-A0A6G8AI31-F1
#
_entry.id   AF-A0A6G8AI31-F1
#
_cell.length_a   1.000
_cell.length_b   1.000
_cell.length_c   1.000
_cell.angle_alpha   90.00
_cell.angle_beta   90.00
_cell.angle_gamma   90.00
#
_symmetry.space_group_name_H-M   'P 1'
#
loop_
_entity.id
_entity.type
_entity.pdbx_description
1 polymer ?
#
loop_
_entity_poly.entity_id
_entity_poly.type
_entity_poly.pdbx_seq_one_letter_code
_entity_poly.pdbx_strand_id
1 'polypeptide(L)' 'MQTTETQVEVSAELQHQLELLRRAYRLPSAAAVLELLISTQIDRSVYEMTGIKPGPKLAIDNTPGRT' A
#
# COMPACT_ATOMS: atom_id res chain seq x y z
N MET A 1 9.30 -11.15 7.95
CA MET A 1 9.25 -11.03 6.47
C MET A 1 10.42 -10.16 6.05
N GLN A 2 11.11 -10.53 4.98
CA GLN A 2 12.20 -9.71 4.44
C GLN A 2 11.59 -8.74 3.42
N THR A 3 11.73 -7.44 3.67
CA THR A 3 11.25 -6.42 2.73
C THR A 3 12.27 -6.29 1.61
N THR A 4 11.81 -6.37 0.36
CA THR A 4 12.63 -6.09 -0.82
C THR A 4 12.32 -4.69 -1.31
N GLU A 5 13.34 -3.84 -1.40
CA GLU A 5 13.20 -2.51 -1.96
C GLU A 5 13.56 -2.54 -3.45
N THR A 6 12.77 -1.86 -4.28
CA THR A 6 13.00 -1.74 -5.72
C THR A 6 12.70 -0.31 -6.14
N GLN A 7 13.59 0.27 -6.95
CA GLN A 7 13.37 1.59 -7.52
C GLN A 7 12.49 1.47 -8.77
N VAL A 8 11.47 2.32 -8.86
CA VAL A 8 10.53 2.36 -9.97
C VAL A 8 10.47 3.79 -10.49
N GLU A 9 10.73 3.96 -11.78
CA GLU A 9 10.56 5.24 -12.46
C GLU A 9 9.09 5.44 -12.82
N VAL A 10 8.58 6.64 -12.55
CA VAL A 10 7.20 7.03 -12.83
C VAL A 10 7.17 8.38 -13.53
N SER A 11 6.10 8.63 -14.31
CA SER A 11 5.89 9.95 -14.91
C SER A 11 5.65 11.01 -13.82
N ALA A 12 5.95 12.27 -14.14
CA ALA A 12 5.71 13.39 -13.24
C ALA A 12 4.22 13.54 -12.87
N GLU A 13 3.32 13.25 -13.81
CA GLU A 13 1.88 13.24 -13.57
C GLU A 13 1.48 12.16 -12.56
N LEU A 14 1.98 10.93 -12.74
CA LEU A 14 1.70 9.84 -11.82
C LEU A 14 2.27 10.14 -10.42
N GLN A 15 3.48 10.70 -10.35
CA GLN A 15 4.07 11.13 -9.08
C GLN A 15 3.19 12.17 -8.37
N HIS A 16 2.62 13.12 -9.12
CA HIS A 16 1.70 14.11 -8.58
C HIS A 16 0.42 13.47 -8.02
N GLN A 17 -0.19 12.54 -8.76
CA GLN A 17 -1.37 11.80 -8.31
C GLN A 17 -1.09 10.97 -7.06
N LEU A 18 0.06 10.30 -6.99
CA LEU A 18 0.50 9.55 -5.81
C LEU A 18 0.65 10.46 -4.59
N GLU A 19 1.18 11.67 -4.75
CA GLU A 19 1.30 12.64 -3.65
C GLU A 19 -0.06 13.17 -3.17
N LEU A 20 -1.02 13.38 -4.08
CA LEU A 20 -2.40 13.74 -3.70
C LEU A 20 -3.05 12.63 -2.87
N LEU A 21 -2.93 11.37 -3.32
CA LEU A 21 -3.45 10.21 -2.59
C LEU A 21 -2.75 10.05 -1.24
N ARG A 22 -1.43 10.20 -1.19
CA ARG A 22 -0.66 10.13 0.07
C ARG A 22 -1.23 11.08 1.12
N ARG A 23 -1.52 12.33 0.73
CA ARG A 23 -2.11 13.33 1.64
C ARG A 23 -3.53 12.98 2.05
N ALA A 24 -4.37 12.54 1.11
CA ALA A 24 -5.75 12.15 1.38
C ALA A 24 -5.84 11.00 2.41
N TYR A 25 -4.98 9.99 2.25
CA TYR A 25 -4.90 8.84 3.15
C TYR A 25 -3.96 9.04 4.35
N ARG A 26 -3.33 10.22 4.49
CA ARG A 26 -2.34 10.55 5.54
C ARG A 26 -1.21 9.51 5.66
N LEU A 27 -0.73 9.03 4.53
CA LEU A 27 0.32 8.01 4.47
C LEU A 27 1.73 8.63 4.54
N PRO A 28 2.72 7.89 5.07
CA PRO A 28 4.06 8.41 5.31
C PRO A 28 4.86 8.65 4.01
N SER A 29 4.55 7.92 2.93
CA SER A 29 5.30 7.99 1.68
C SER A 29 4.44 7.63 0.47
N ALA A 30 4.89 7.99 -0.73
CA ALA A 30 4.27 7.51 -1.97
C ALA A 30 4.38 5.98 -2.12
N ALA A 31 5.44 5.36 -1.59
CA ALA A 31 5.58 3.90 -1.55
C ALA A 31 4.46 3.25 -0.72
N ALA A 32 4.10 3.82 0.43
CA ALA A 32 2.98 3.34 1.23
C ALA A 32 1.63 3.43 0.49
N VAL A 33 1.47 4.43 -0.41
CA VAL A 33 0.30 4.51 -1.30
C VAL A 33 0.32 3.35 -2.29
N LEU A 34 1.46 3.07 -2.92
CA LEU A 34 1.59 1.94 -3.84
C LEU A 34 1.30 0.61 -3.16
N GLU A 35 1.84 0.38 -1.97
CA GLU A 35 1.54 -0.80 -1.17
C GLU A 35 0.05 -0.94 -0.89
N LEU A 36 -0.64 0.14 -0.49
CA LEU A 36 -2.09 0.15 -0.28
C LEU A 36 -2.87 -0.23 -1.57
N LEU A 37 -2.51 0.38 -2.70
CA LEU A 37 -3.16 0.12 -3.99
C LEU A 37 -2.95 -1.32 -4.45
N ILE A 38 -1.71 -1.82 -4.35
CA ILE A 38 -1.35 -3.21 -4.66
C ILE A 38 -2.14 -4.16 -3.77
N SER A 39 -2.16 -3.89 -2.47
CA SER A 39 -2.87 -4.71 -1.49
C SER A 39 -4.38 -4.78 -1.78
N THR A 40 -4.97 -3.67 -2.23
CA THR A 40 -6.38 -3.60 -2.64
C THR A 40 -6.65 -4.41 -3.91
N GLN A 41 -5.74 -4.35 -4.89
CA GLN A 41 -5.88 -5.14 -6.12
C GLN A 41 -5.69 -6.64 -5.89
N ILE A 42 -4.78 -7.04 -4.99
CA ILE A 42 -4.61 -8.44 -4.60
C ILE A 42 -5.88 -8.96 -3.93
N ASP A 43 -6.41 -8.21 -2.95
CA ASP A 43 -7.66 -8.56 -2.26
C ASP A 43 -8.81 -8.80 -3.24
N ARG A 44 -8.96 -7.88 -4.21
CA ARG A 44 -9.97 -8.00 -5.25
C ARG A 44 -9.75 -9.25 -6.11
N SER A 45 -8.52 -9.48 -6.56
CA SER A 45 -8.16 -10.65 -7.37
C SER A 45 -8.43 -11.96 -6.63
N VAL A 46 -8.06 -12.03 -5.34
CA VAL A 46 -8.32 -13.21 -4.49
C VAL A 46 -9.80 -13.45 -4.32
N TYR A 47 -10.60 -12.40 -4.11
CA TYR A 47 -12.05 -12.52 -4.02
C TYR A 47 -12.65 -13.04 -5.35
N GLU A 48 -12.23 -12.48 -6.47
CA GLU A 48 -12.70 -12.89 -7.81
C GLU A 48 -12.35 -14.36 -8.11
N MET A 49 -11.20 -14.85 -7.67
CA MET A 49 -10.78 -16.25 -7.87
C MET A 49 -11.46 -17.24 -6.92
N THR A 50 -11.68 -16.85 -5.67
CA THR A 50 -12.08 -17.79 -4.60
C THR A 50 -13.54 -17.66 -4.17
N GLY A 51 -14.18 -16.53 -4.48
CA GLY A 51 -15.49 -16.16 -3.93
C GLY A 51 -15.48 -15.82 -2.44
N ILE A 52 -14.32 -15.84 -1.77
CA ILE A 52 -14.19 -15.62 -0.33
C ILE A 52 -13.65 -14.21 -0.08
N LYS A 53 -14.42 -13.40 0.64
CA LYS A 53 -14.03 -12.00 0.93
C LYS A 53 -12.77 -11.97 1.81
N PRO A 54 -11.74 -11.17 1.47
CA PRO A 54 -10.57 -10.98 2.31
C PRO A 54 -10.95 -10.55 3.72
N GLY A 55 -10.37 -11.21 4.72
CA GLY A 55 -10.60 -10.90 6.13
C GLY A 55 -10.05 -9.53 6.53
N PRO A 56 -10.38 -9.03 7.73
CA PRO A 56 -9.85 -7.77 8.23
C PRO A 56 -8.32 -7.83 8.30
N LYS A 57 -7.66 -6.84 7.68
CA LYS A 57 -6.20 -6.70 7.76
C LYS A 57 -5.82 -6.19 9.14
N LEU A 58 -5.02 -6.97 9.87
CA LEU A 58 -4.37 -6.50 11.09
C LEU A 58 -3.30 -5.48 10.71
N ALA A 59 -3.55 -4.20 10.99
CA ALA A 59 -2.51 -3.18 10.93
C ALA A 59 -1.56 -3.42 12.10
N ILE A 60 -0.46 -4.15 11.85
CA ILE A 60 0.61 -4.27 12.84
C ILE A 60 1.41 -2.96 12.76
N ASP A 61 1.18 -2.08 13.73
CA ASP A 61 1.98 -0.88 13.94
C ASP A 61 3.38 -1.32 14.42
N ASN A 62 4.36 -1.27 13.52
CA ASN A 62 5.75 -1.63 13.81
C ASN A 62 6.58 -0.43 14.27
N THR A 63 5.95 0.64 14.78
CA THR A 63 6.70 1.77 15.37
C THR A 63 7.52 1.24 16.55
N PRO A 64 8.86 1.25 16.49
CA PRO A 64 9.67 0.83 17.63
C PRO A 64 9.45 1.85 18.74
N GLY A 65 8.82 1.45 19.83
CA GLY A 65 8.69 2.27 21.03
C GLY A 65 10.09 2.65 21.52
N ARG A 66 10.45 3.93 21.41
CA ARG A 66 11.59 4.49 22.13
C ARG A 66 11.22 4.53 23.62
N THR A 67 11.76 3.61 24.41
CA THR A 67 11.97 3.78 25.86
C THR A 67 13.25 4.54 26.11
#